data_AF-A0A2C9KTR4-F1
#
_entry.id   AF-A0A2C9KTR4-F1
#
_cell.length_a   1.000
_cell.length_b   1.000
_cell.length_c   1.000
_cell.angle_alpha   90.00
_cell.angle_beta   90.00
_cell.angle_gamma   90.00
#
_symmetry.space_group_name_H-M   'P 1'
#
loop_
_entity.id
_entity.type
_entity.pdbx_description
1 polymer ?
#
loop_
_entity_poly.entity_id
_entity_poly.type
_entity_poly.pdbx_seq_one_letter_code
_entity_poly.pdbx_strand_id
1 'polypeptide(L)'
;MTPKDFNSSYPLSTFSPEELQDFLINLFDLVFTCGLFHVLNVSGVVTNVMNILVLTKYGLHETTTLLLFSLSVSDLFCSILLPFRRLHCFVSQFEPLLAISIQSFTHVYLSSLPDFFICISLLHTTIIAVERLVAVWLPLKMSLIFTTSRVKWLLLFIYIYVVVLIAPTLFLVEISWIVDPSTNKTIATIVISKLYTSNLDIFNQYMYLGLPHVLSTSTLSISIGCSIVIGYKITVRRKTILSQLSPCVSQVKDVKVIKMLLTVCVVNSFVSFPTLAMD
;
A
#
# COMPACT_ATOMS: atom_id res chain seq x y z
N MET A 1 -18.32 -10.62 -72.66
CA MET A 1 -17.14 -10.53 -71.77
C MET A 1 -17.04 -9.09 -71.31
N THR A 2 -17.59 -8.82 -70.13
CA THR A 2 -17.49 -7.56 -69.40
C THR A 2 -17.36 -7.95 -67.93
N PRO A 3 -16.38 -7.44 -67.17
CA PRO A 3 -16.18 -7.84 -65.78
C PRO A 3 -17.29 -7.20 -64.94
N LYS A 4 -17.98 -8.01 -64.13
CA LYS A 4 -18.81 -7.51 -63.02
C LYS A 4 -17.86 -7.16 -61.89
N ASP A 5 -17.77 -5.88 -61.58
CA ASP A 5 -17.00 -5.35 -60.45
C ASP A 5 -17.46 -5.98 -59.14
N PHE A 6 -16.53 -6.65 -58.46
CA PHE A 6 -16.72 -7.28 -57.17
C PHE A 6 -16.55 -6.23 -56.08
N ASN A 7 -17.52 -5.32 -55.94
CA ASN A 7 -17.53 -4.35 -54.85
C ASN A 7 -18.25 -4.94 -53.63
N SER A 8 -17.62 -5.93 -53.01
CA SER A 8 -18.01 -6.41 -51.67
C SER A 8 -17.41 -5.47 -50.63
N SER A 9 -18.05 -4.31 -50.45
CA SER A 9 -17.82 -3.47 -49.28
C SER A 9 -18.28 -4.23 -48.04
N TYR A 10 -17.37 -4.94 -47.39
CA TYR A 10 -17.58 -5.39 -46.01
C TYR A 10 -17.86 -4.12 -45.19
N PRO A 11 -18.99 -4.01 -44.49
CA PRO A 11 -19.20 -2.88 -43.60
C PRO A 11 -18.16 -3.02 -42.49
N LEU A 12 -17.10 -2.21 -42.58
CA LEU A 12 -16.18 -2.00 -41.49
C LEU A 12 -17.03 -1.39 -40.38
N SER A 13 -17.36 -2.19 -39.37
CA SER A 13 -18.03 -1.73 -38.16
C SER A 13 -17.11 -0.71 -37.49
N THR A 14 -17.24 0.56 -37.90
CA THR A 14 -16.64 1.70 -37.22
C THR A 14 -17.30 1.79 -35.86
N PHE A 15 -16.62 1.25 -34.84
CA PHE A 15 -16.94 1.49 -33.45
C PHE A 15 -17.15 2.99 -33.25
N SER A 16 -18.21 3.36 -32.52
CA SER A 16 -18.37 4.75 -32.13
C SER A 16 -17.17 5.16 -31.24
N PRO A 17 -16.78 6.44 -31.21
CA PRO A 17 -15.70 6.91 -30.34
C PRO A 17 -15.92 6.55 -28.85
N GLU A 18 -17.18 6.50 -28.41
CA GLU A 18 -17.59 6.13 -27.05
C GLU A 18 -17.38 4.64 -26.78
N GLU A 19 -17.80 3.75 -27.70
CA GLU A 19 -17.60 2.30 -27.57
C GLU A 19 -16.10 1.92 -27.58
N LEU A 20 -15.30 2.62 -28.38
CA LEU A 20 -13.85 2.42 -28.42
C LEU A 20 -13.20 2.86 -27.10
N GLN A 21 -13.65 3.98 -26.52
CA GLN A 21 -13.16 4.46 -25.23
C GLN A 21 -13.51 3.50 -24.09
N ASP A 22 -14.74 3.00 -24.05
CA ASP A 22 -15.19 2.01 -23.06
C ASP A 22 -14.44 0.68 -23.20
N PHE A 23 -14.20 0.22 -24.43
CA PHE A 23 -13.40 -0.97 -24.70
C PHE A 23 -11.96 -0.80 -24.19
N LEU A 24 -11.33 0.35 -24.47
CA LEU A 24 -9.97 0.63 -24.00
C LEU A 24 -9.89 0.70 -22.47
N ILE A 25 -10.86 1.36 -21.81
CA ILE A 25 -10.92 1.44 -20.34
C ILE A 25 -11.05 0.04 -19.73
N ASN A 26 -11.97 -0.78 -20.25
CA ASN A 26 -12.17 -2.14 -19.77
C ASN A 26 -10.94 -3.03 -20.01
N LEU A 27 -10.26 -2.88 -21.15
CA LEU A 27 -9.03 -3.61 -21.44
C LEU A 27 -7.90 -3.20 -20.50
N PHE A 28 -7.74 -1.90 -20.24
CA PHE A 28 -6.76 -1.40 -19.29
C PHE A 28 -7.04 -1.89 -17.88
N ASP A 29 -8.29 -1.82 -17.41
CA ASP A 29 -8.68 -2.31 -16.08
C ASP A 29 -8.45 -3.83 -15.95
N LEU A 30 -8.78 -4.60 -16.99
CA LEU A 30 -8.51 -6.03 -17.01
C LEU A 30 -7.00 -6.34 -16.90
N VAL A 31 -6.17 -5.71 -17.73
CA VAL A 31 -4.73 -6.02 -17.78
C VAL A 31 -4.02 -5.56 -16.51
N PHE A 32 -4.27 -4.33 -16.06
CA PHE A 32 -3.55 -3.74 -14.93
C PHE A 32 -4.14 -4.18 -13.58
N THR A 33 -5.45 -4.08 -13.41
CA THR A 33 -6.13 -4.34 -12.13
C THR A 33 -6.32 -5.84 -11.88
N CYS A 34 -6.58 -6.63 -12.93
CA CYS A 34 -6.84 -8.07 -12.76
C CYS A 34 -5.57 -8.90 -12.97
N GLY A 35 -4.74 -8.54 -13.95
CA GLY A 35 -3.48 -9.22 -14.24
C GLY A 35 -2.34 -8.75 -13.35
N LEU A 36 -1.78 -7.57 -13.64
CA LEU A 36 -0.54 -7.09 -13.04
C LEU A 36 -0.63 -6.96 -11.52
N PHE A 37 -1.72 -6.39 -11.01
CA PHE A 37 -1.94 -6.21 -9.57
C PHE A 37 -1.91 -7.54 -8.81
N HIS A 38 -2.57 -8.59 -9.34
CA HIS A 38 -2.56 -9.90 -8.69
C HIS A 38 -1.17 -10.54 -8.71
N VAL A 39 -0.42 -10.40 -9.80
CA VAL A 39 0.98 -10.87 -9.88
C VAL A 39 1.88 -10.15 -8.87
N LEU A 40 1.71 -8.84 -8.70
CA LEU A 40 2.43 -8.07 -7.68
C LEU A 40 2.10 -8.53 -6.27
N ASN A 41 0.83 -8.80 -5.97
CA ASN A 41 0.43 -9.31 -4.66
C ASN A 41 0.98 -10.72 -4.39
N VAL A 42 0.95 -11.63 -5.37
CA VAL A 42 1.55 -12.98 -5.23
C VAL A 42 3.06 -12.88 -5.00
N SER A 43 3.76 -12.03 -5.75
CA SER A 43 5.20 -11.81 -5.52
C SER A 43 5.48 -11.16 -4.15
N GLY A 44 4.60 -10.27 -3.70
CA GLY A 44 4.59 -9.71 -2.35
C GLY A 44 4.46 -10.78 -1.27
N VAL A 45 3.53 -11.72 -1.41
CA VAL A 45 3.37 -12.86 -0.47
C VAL A 45 4.65 -13.69 -0.41
N VAL A 46 5.17 -14.13 -1.56
CA VAL A 46 6.38 -14.97 -1.61
C VAL A 46 7.57 -14.28 -0.96
N THR A 47 7.80 -13.01 -1.32
CA THR A 47 8.96 -12.25 -0.83
C THR A 47 8.87 -11.98 0.66
N ASN A 48 7.70 -11.60 1.18
CA ASN A 48 7.52 -11.33 2.60
C ASN A 48 7.58 -12.61 3.45
N VAL A 49 7.07 -13.74 2.96
CA VAL A 49 7.24 -15.05 3.63
C VAL A 49 8.72 -15.41 3.71
N MET A 50 9.48 -15.27 2.61
CA MET A 50 10.92 -15.51 2.63
C MET A 50 11.65 -14.60 3.63
N ASN A 51 11.31 -13.30 3.68
CA ASN A 51 11.88 -12.36 4.65
C ASN A 51 11.62 -12.80 6.09
N ILE A 52 10.38 -13.18 6.41
CA ILE A 52 9.99 -13.68 7.74
C ILE A 52 10.82 -14.90 8.12
N LEU A 53 10.95 -15.88 7.21
CA LEU A 53 11.73 -17.10 7.46
C LEU A 53 13.22 -16.80 7.70
N VAL A 54 13.82 -15.94 6.86
CA VAL A 54 15.24 -15.56 6.98
C VAL A 54 15.50 -14.78 8.26
N LEU A 55 14.65 -13.81 8.61
CA LEU A 55 14.80 -12.99 9.81
C LEU A 55 14.58 -13.81 11.09
N THR A 56 13.64 -14.76 11.07
CA THR A 56 13.42 -15.69 12.19
C THR A 56 14.64 -16.58 12.39
N LYS A 57 15.23 -17.09 11.31
CA LYS A 57 16.43 -17.93 11.37
C LYS A 57 17.67 -17.15 11.82
N TYR A 58 17.80 -15.88 11.44
CA TYR A 58 18.90 -15.02 11.86
C TYR A 58 18.83 -14.64 13.35
N GLY A 59 17.62 -14.60 13.90
CA GLY A 59 17.35 -14.28 15.31
C GLY A 59 16.95 -12.82 15.49
N LEU A 60 15.87 -12.59 16.25
CA LEU A 60 15.25 -11.29 16.46
C LEU A 60 15.86 -10.55 17.67
N HIS A 61 17.19 -10.47 17.72
CA HIS A 61 17.94 -9.88 18.83
C HIS A 61 18.26 -8.39 18.62
N GLU A 62 18.21 -7.90 17.38
CA GLU A 62 18.49 -6.50 17.06
C GLU A 62 17.19 -5.74 16.76
N THR A 63 17.14 -4.47 17.12
CA THR A 63 15.98 -3.58 16.87
C THR A 63 15.63 -3.51 15.39
N THR A 64 16.63 -3.38 14.53
CA THR A 64 16.46 -3.43 13.07
C THR A 64 15.77 -4.73 12.62
N THR A 65 16.24 -5.89 13.10
CA THR A 65 15.67 -7.19 12.69
C THR A 65 14.22 -7.34 13.13
N LEU A 66 13.87 -6.82 14.32
CA LEU A 66 12.50 -6.77 14.82
C LEU A 66 11.61 -5.86 13.97
N LEU A 67 12.09 -4.67 13.61
CA LEU A 67 11.34 -3.72 12.77
C LEU A 67 11.11 -4.28 11.36
N LEU A 68 12.14 -4.84 10.73
CA LEU A 68 12.03 -5.48 9.41
C LEU A 68 11.12 -6.71 9.43
N PHE A 69 11.15 -7.48 10.52
CA PHE A 69 10.25 -8.61 10.70
C PHE A 69 8.80 -8.15 10.79
N SER A 70 8.51 -7.16 11.63
CA SER A 70 7.16 -6.60 11.79
C SER A 70 6.64 -5.97 10.48
N LEU A 71 7.50 -5.27 9.74
CA LEU A 71 7.19 -4.74 8.42
C LEU A 71 6.85 -5.86 7.43
N SER A 72 7.64 -6.94 7.40
CA SER A 72 7.37 -8.08 6.51
C SER A 72 6.04 -8.76 6.86
N VAL A 73 5.66 -8.80 8.14
CA VAL A 73 4.36 -9.32 8.59
C VAL A 73 3.22 -8.43 8.10
N SER A 74 3.31 -7.10 8.25
CA SER A 74 2.27 -6.19 7.77
C SER A 74 2.15 -6.23 6.24
N ASP A 75 3.27 -6.25 5.52
CA ASP A 75 3.29 -6.35 4.06
C ASP A 75 2.73 -7.70 3.56
N LEU A 76 2.94 -8.79 4.30
CA LEU A 76 2.35 -10.10 4.00
C LEU A 76 0.82 -10.04 4.08
N PHE A 77 0.28 -9.53 5.19
CA PHE A 77 -1.17 -9.40 5.35
C PHE A 77 -1.78 -8.45 4.30
N CYS A 78 -1.10 -7.35 4.00
CA CYS A 78 -1.49 -6.45 2.92
C CYS A 78 -1.56 -7.18 1.57
N SER A 79 -0.50 -7.91 1.22
CA SER A 79 -0.40 -8.67 -0.04
C SER A 79 -1.44 -9.80 -0.15
N ILE A 80 -1.85 -10.39 0.99
CA ILE A 80 -2.91 -11.41 1.02
C ILE A 80 -4.29 -10.77 0.84
N LEU A 81 -4.56 -9.65 1.52
CA LEU A 81 -5.90 -9.06 1.61
C LEU A 81 -6.25 -8.19 0.39
N LEU A 82 -5.27 -7.52 -0.23
CA LEU A 82 -5.49 -6.64 -1.38
C LEU A 82 -6.15 -7.32 -2.60
N PRO A 83 -5.77 -8.54 -3.00
CA PRO A 83 -6.45 -9.28 -4.08
C PRO A 83 -7.94 -9.47 -3.83
N PHE A 84 -8.35 -9.66 -2.57
CA PHE A 84 -9.77 -9.86 -2.24
C PHE A 84 -10.63 -8.67 -2.66
N ARG A 85 -10.13 -7.43 -2.56
CA ARG A 85 -10.83 -6.21 -3.03
C ARG A 85 -11.24 -6.27 -4.51
N ARG A 86 -10.48 -7.01 -5.33
CA ARG A 86 -10.64 -7.06 -6.79
C ARG A 86 -11.09 -8.43 -7.30
N LEU A 87 -11.55 -9.32 -6.41
CA LEU A 87 -12.09 -10.63 -6.80
C LEU A 87 -13.27 -10.53 -7.77
N HIS A 88 -14.07 -9.47 -7.68
CA HIS A 88 -15.22 -9.24 -8.56
C HIS A 88 -14.84 -9.21 -10.04
N CYS A 89 -13.60 -8.81 -10.39
CA CYS A 89 -13.18 -8.71 -11.78
C CYS A 89 -13.05 -10.07 -12.49
N PHE A 90 -12.73 -11.15 -11.74
CA PHE A 90 -12.73 -12.50 -12.30
C PHE A 90 -14.14 -13.07 -12.35
N VAL A 91 -14.95 -12.82 -11.32
CA VAL A 91 -16.32 -13.35 -11.24
C VAL A 91 -17.23 -12.70 -12.28
N SER A 92 -17.02 -11.42 -12.62
CA SER A 92 -17.83 -10.71 -13.60
C SER A 92 -17.75 -11.31 -15.00
N GLN A 93 -16.68 -12.04 -15.32
CA GLN A 93 -16.52 -12.75 -16.60
C GLN A 93 -17.45 -13.98 -16.72
N PHE A 94 -17.88 -14.55 -15.59
CA PHE A 94 -18.72 -15.74 -15.56
C PHE A 94 -20.16 -15.44 -15.16
N GLU A 95 -20.34 -14.67 -14.07
CA GLU A 95 -21.63 -14.40 -13.43
C GLU A 95 -21.69 -12.93 -12.95
N PRO A 96 -22.17 -11.99 -13.79
CA PRO A 96 -22.13 -10.56 -13.47
C PRO A 96 -22.97 -10.17 -12.25
N LEU A 97 -24.13 -10.82 -12.03
CA LEU A 97 -24.96 -10.53 -10.85
C LEU A 97 -24.30 -11.00 -9.54
N LEU A 98 -23.61 -12.14 -9.58
CA LEU A 98 -22.84 -12.63 -8.44
C LEU A 98 -21.66 -11.70 -8.15
N ALA A 99 -21.01 -11.18 -9.19
CA ALA A 99 -19.92 -10.23 -9.06
C ALA A 99 -20.33 -8.95 -8.31
N ILE A 100 -21.53 -8.42 -8.57
CA ILE A 100 -22.08 -7.26 -7.84
C ILE A 100 -22.23 -7.58 -6.35
N SER A 101 -22.81 -8.73 -6.02
CA SER A 101 -22.97 -9.12 -4.61
C SER A 101 -21.63 -9.30 -3.93
N ILE A 102 -20.68 -10.00 -4.56
CA ILE A 102 -19.31 -10.18 -4.05
C ILE A 102 -18.60 -8.84 -3.87
N GLN A 103 -18.75 -7.90 -4.82
CA GLN A 103 -18.21 -6.57 -4.71
C GLN A 103 -18.77 -5.84 -3.48
N SER A 104 -20.08 -5.87 -3.28
CA SER A 104 -20.73 -5.26 -2.10
C SER A 104 -20.24 -5.87 -0.78
N PHE A 105 -20.18 -7.19 -0.69
CA PHE A 105 -19.67 -7.89 0.50
C PHE A 105 -18.20 -7.56 0.78
N THR A 106 -17.39 -7.59 -0.26
CA THR A 106 -15.96 -7.27 -0.17
C THR A 106 -15.77 -5.81 0.22
N HIS A 107 -16.57 -4.89 -0.31
CA HIS A 107 -16.49 -3.47 0.02
C HIS A 107 -16.93 -3.18 1.46
N VAL A 108 -17.93 -3.88 2.00
CA VAL A 108 -18.37 -3.61 3.38
C VAL A 108 -17.42 -4.24 4.40
N TYR A 109 -16.93 -5.47 4.15
CA TYR A 109 -16.21 -6.22 5.19
C TYR A 109 -14.70 -6.31 4.98
N LEU A 110 -14.22 -6.26 3.73
CA LEU A 110 -12.83 -6.53 3.39
C LEU A 110 -12.10 -5.29 2.87
N SER A 111 -12.79 -4.28 2.35
CA SER A 111 -12.11 -3.16 1.73
C SER A 111 -11.47 -2.21 2.70
N SER A 112 -11.73 -2.25 3.99
CA SER A 112 -10.95 -1.44 4.96
C SER A 112 -9.77 -2.23 5.53
N LEU A 113 -9.80 -3.57 5.47
CA LEU A 113 -8.79 -4.42 6.12
C LEU A 113 -7.35 -4.21 5.61
N PRO A 114 -7.10 -4.17 4.28
CA PRO A 114 -5.76 -3.86 3.78
C PRO A 114 -5.26 -2.47 4.18
N ASP A 115 -6.14 -1.48 4.37
CA ASP A 115 -5.71 -0.11 4.71
C ASP A 115 -5.04 -0.06 6.10
N PHE A 116 -5.50 -0.89 7.06
CA PHE A 116 -4.81 -1.04 8.33
C PHE A 116 -3.35 -1.47 8.11
N PHE A 117 -3.13 -2.50 7.31
CA PHE A 117 -1.78 -3.02 7.09
C PHE A 117 -0.90 -2.08 6.27
N ILE A 118 -1.47 -1.35 5.30
CA ILE A 118 -0.76 -0.31 4.55
C ILE A 118 -0.28 0.79 5.51
N CYS A 119 -1.17 1.33 6.36
CA CYS A 119 -0.80 2.37 7.31
C CYS A 119 0.23 1.89 8.34
N ILE A 120 0.11 0.63 8.80
CA ILE A 120 1.10 0.01 9.68
C ILE A 120 2.47 -0.09 8.99
N SER A 121 2.52 -0.55 7.73
CA SER A 121 3.76 -0.63 6.94
C SER A 121 4.40 0.74 6.71
N LEU A 122 3.61 1.78 6.47
CA LEU A 122 4.09 3.16 6.37
C LEU A 122 4.74 3.62 7.68
N LEU A 123 4.06 3.42 8.81
CA LEU A 123 4.60 3.78 10.13
C LEU A 123 5.87 2.99 10.50
N HIS A 124 5.90 1.68 10.20
CA HIS A 124 7.11 0.87 10.37
C HIS A 124 8.27 1.40 9.53
N THR A 125 8.02 1.72 8.27
CA THR A 125 9.04 2.28 7.35
C THR A 125 9.58 3.61 7.89
N THR A 126 8.70 4.49 8.38
CA THR A 126 9.11 5.76 8.99
C THR A 126 9.94 5.54 10.25
N ILE A 127 9.58 4.60 11.11
CA ILE A 127 10.35 4.31 12.33
C ILE A 127 11.71 3.70 11.99
N ILE A 128 11.80 2.84 10.97
CA ILE A 128 13.09 2.35 10.46
C ILE A 128 13.95 3.52 9.99
N ALA A 129 13.37 4.47 9.24
CA ALA A 129 14.11 5.65 8.79
C ALA A 129 14.62 6.50 9.98
N VAL A 130 13.81 6.69 11.01
CA VAL A 130 14.19 7.42 12.24
C VAL A 130 15.26 6.66 13.03
N GLU A 131 15.13 5.34 13.20
CA GLU A 131 16.13 4.49 13.86
C GLU A 131 17.49 4.66 13.18
N ARG A 132 17.52 4.61 11.84
CA ARG A 132 18.74 4.83 11.05
C ARG A 132 19.27 6.24 11.16
N LEU A 133 18.40 7.25 11.15
CA LEU A 133 18.82 8.63 11.33
C LEU A 133 19.54 8.79 12.68
N VAL A 134 18.97 8.26 13.76
CA VAL A 134 19.56 8.29 15.10
C VAL A 134 20.86 7.50 15.16
N ALA A 135 20.95 6.35 14.50
CA ALA A 135 22.20 5.58 14.39
C ALA A 135 23.35 6.39 13.79
N VAL A 136 23.05 7.16 12.73
CA VAL A 136 24.03 8.00 12.03
C VAL A 136 24.32 9.27 12.83
N TRP A 137 23.31 9.87 13.48
CA TRP A 137 23.45 11.12 14.23
C TRP A 137 24.14 10.95 15.58
N LEU A 138 23.71 9.96 16.34
CA LEU A 138 24.04 9.76 17.75
C LEU A 138 24.33 8.27 18.01
N PRO A 139 25.43 7.71 17.47
CA PRO A 139 25.74 6.29 17.57
C PRO A 139 25.80 5.79 19.02
N LEU A 140 26.30 6.62 19.94
CA LEU A 140 26.37 6.30 21.38
C LEU A 140 25.00 6.30 22.08
N LYS A 141 24.02 7.05 21.57
CA LYS A 141 22.66 7.12 22.15
C LYS A 141 21.70 6.14 21.49
N MET A 142 22.02 5.60 20.31
CA MET A 142 21.16 4.66 19.59
C MET A 142 20.80 3.45 20.45
N SER A 143 21.78 2.81 21.07
CA SER A 143 21.59 1.64 21.94
C SER A 143 20.81 1.96 23.22
N LEU A 144 20.79 3.23 23.64
CA LEU A 144 20.06 3.69 24.82
C LEU A 144 18.60 4.08 24.49
N ILE A 145 18.37 4.61 23.28
CA ILE A 145 17.04 5.02 22.81
C ILE A 145 16.26 3.79 22.30
N PHE A 146 16.86 3.07 21.35
CA PHE A 146 16.27 1.90 20.70
C PHE A 146 16.79 0.62 21.34
N THR A 147 16.12 0.19 22.41
CA THR A 147 16.30 -1.14 22.98
C THR A 147 15.25 -2.10 22.45
N THR A 148 15.56 -3.40 22.38
CA THR A 148 14.64 -4.43 21.86
C THR A 148 13.29 -4.45 22.58
N SER A 149 13.28 -4.32 23.91
CA SER A 149 12.06 -4.27 24.70
C SER A 149 11.19 -3.05 24.36
N ARG A 150 11.80 -1.87 24.20
CA ARG A 150 11.05 -0.66 23.82
C ARG A 150 10.50 -0.76 22.41
N VAL A 151 11.28 -1.32 21.48
CA VAL A 151 10.83 -1.53 20.10
C VAL A 151 9.64 -2.49 20.05
N LYS A 152 9.61 -3.57 20.84
CA LYS A 152 8.43 -4.46 20.90
C LYS A 152 7.16 -3.74 21.35
N TRP A 153 7.26 -2.89 22.38
CA TRP A 153 6.12 -2.07 22.83
C TRP A 153 5.72 -1.02 21.79
N LEU A 154 6.69 -0.38 21.14
CA LEU A 154 6.44 0.56 20.05
C LEU A 154 5.70 -0.11 18.89
N LEU A 155 6.14 -1.30 18.48
CA LEU A 155 5.49 -2.10 17.46
C LEU A 155 4.03 -2.38 17.85
N LEU A 156 3.78 -2.93 19.03
CA LEU A 156 2.43 -3.19 19.52
C LEU A 156 1.56 -1.92 19.53
N PHE A 157 2.11 -0.80 19.98
CA PHE A 157 1.43 0.49 19.97
C PHE A 157 1.01 0.91 18.57
N ILE A 158 1.86 0.75 17.55
CA ILE A 158 1.53 1.11 16.15
C ILE A 158 0.31 0.31 15.67
N TYR A 159 0.28 -1.01 15.92
CA TYR A 159 -0.86 -1.84 15.52
C TYR A 159 -2.16 -1.34 16.17
N ILE A 160 -2.14 -1.10 17.48
CA ILE A 160 -3.32 -0.61 18.21
C ILE A 160 -3.72 0.79 17.71
N TYR A 161 -2.75 1.68 17.53
CA TYR A 161 -2.96 3.05 17.09
C TYR A 161 -3.65 3.12 15.73
N VAL A 162 -3.17 2.33 14.75
CA VAL A 162 -3.79 2.28 13.42
C VAL A 162 -5.18 1.66 13.49
N VAL A 163 -5.36 0.59 14.28
CA VAL A 163 -6.69 -0.02 14.46
C VAL A 163 -7.69 1.00 15.00
N VAL A 164 -7.31 1.77 16.03
CA VAL A 164 -8.20 2.80 16.61
C VAL A 164 -8.52 3.90 15.61
N LEU A 165 -7.54 4.34 14.82
CA LEU A 165 -7.79 5.40 13.83
C LEU A 165 -8.63 4.93 12.64
N ILE A 166 -8.46 3.71 12.15
CA ILE A 166 -9.21 3.26 10.97
C ILE A 166 -10.56 2.62 11.38
N ALA A 167 -10.76 2.24 12.64
CA ALA A 167 -12.01 1.63 13.11
C ALA A 167 -13.29 2.38 12.72
N PRO A 168 -13.39 3.73 12.78
CA PRO A 168 -14.59 4.45 12.36
C PRO A 168 -14.98 4.20 10.90
N THR A 169 -14.00 3.90 10.04
CA THR A 169 -14.22 3.65 8.61
C THR A 169 -15.01 2.36 8.35
N LEU A 170 -14.97 1.41 9.30
CA LEU A 170 -15.71 0.14 9.21
C LEU A 170 -17.22 0.32 9.33
N PHE A 171 -17.68 1.48 9.82
CA PHE A 171 -19.10 1.75 10.08
C PHE A 171 -19.71 2.77 9.10
N LEU A 172 -19.02 3.04 7.98
CA LEU A 172 -19.48 4.01 6.97
C LEU A 172 -20.58 3.45 6.08
N VAL A 173 -20.53 2.15 5.81
CA VAL A 173 -21.38 1.48 4.84
C VAL A 173 -21.95 0.18 5.40
N GLU A 174 -23.15 -0.16 4.96
CA GLU A 174 -23.88 -1.38 5.33
C GLU A 174 -24.40 -2.09 4.08
N ILE A 175 -24.64 -3.40 4.21
CA ILE A 175 -25.24 -4.19 3.14
C ILE A 175 -26.76 -4.09 3.21
N SER A 176 -27.37 -3.77 2.08
CA SER A 176 -28.82 -3.84 1.88
C SER A 176 -29.15 -4.82 0.76
N TRP A 177 -30.21 -5.61 0.95
CA TRP A 177 -30.69 -6.55 -0.05
C TRP A 177 -31.83 -5.91 -0.85
N ILE A 178 -31.60 -5.70 -2.14
CA ILE A 178 -32.59 -5.14 -3.07
C ILE A 178 -32.94 -6.16 -4.15
N VAL A 179 -34.18 -6.14 -4.63
CA VAL A 179 -34.58 -6.95 -5.79
C VAL A 179 -34.29 -6.14 -7.04
N ASP A 180 -33.42 -6.66 -7.90
CA ASP A 180 -33.12 -6.05 -9.19
C ASP A 180 -34.37 -6.11 -10.10
N PRO A 181 -34.92 -4.96 -10.53
CA PRO A 181 -36.13 -4.91 -11.35
C PRO A 181 -35.97 -5.57 -12.72
N SER A 182 -34.74 -5.69 -13.22
CA SER A 182 -34.48 -6.23 -14.56
C SER A 182 -34.42 -7.76 -14.59
N THR A 183 -33.94 -8.37 -13.50
CA THR A 183 -33.75 -9.84 -13.42
C THR A 183 -34.63 -10.53 -12.38
N ASN A 184 -35.39 -9.77 -11.57
CA ASN A 184 -36.18 -10.26 -10.43
C ASN A 184 -35.35 -11.09 -9.42
N LYS A 185 -34.05 -10.85 -9.35
CA LYS A 185 -33.13 -11.51 -8.41
C LYS A 185 -32.78 -10.58 -7.26
N THR A 186 -32.63 -11.12 -6.06
CA THR A 186 -32.16 -10.36 -4.90
C THR A 186 -30.64 -10.23 -4.96
N ILE A 187 -30.15 -8.99 -4.95
CA ILE A 187 -28.72 -8.66 -4.97
C ILE A 187 -28.33 -7.87 -3.72
N ALA A 188 -27.12 -8.10 -3.23
CA ALA A 188 -26.55 -7.31 -2.14
C ALA A 188 -25.96 -6.01 -2.71
N THR A 189 -26.42 -4.86 -2.22
CA THR A 189 -25.91 -3.54 -2.57
C THR A 189 -25.36 -2.82 -1.34
N ILE A 190 -24.48 -1.85 -1.57
CA ILE A 190 -23.87 -1.02 -0.54
C ILE A 190 -24.79 0.18 -0.30
N VAL A 191 -25.15 0.42 0.96
CA VAL A 191 -25.89 1.61 1.37
C VAL A 191 -25.07 2.33 2.44
N ILE A 192 -25.13 3.66 2.45
CA ILE A 192 -24.47 4.47 3.46
C ILE A 192 -25.16 4.26 4.81
N SER A 193 -24.38 3.95 5.84
CA SER A 193 -24.91 3.68 7.17
C SER A 193 -25.56 4.91 7.79
N LYS A 194 -26.63 4.70 8.57
CA LYS A 194 -27.33 5.79 9.28
C LYS A 194 -26.38 6.62 10.16
N LEU A 195 -25.44 5.96 10.84
CA LEU A 195 -24.44 6.60 11.69
C LEU A 195 -23.64 7.68 10.94
N TYR A 196 -23.23 7.39 9.71
CA TYR A 196 -22.52 8.33 8.85
C TYR A 196 -23.43 9.47 8.38
N THR A 197 -24.62 9.15 7.89
CA THR A 197 -25.56 10.20 7.41
C THR A 197 -25.95 11.19 8.51
N SER A 198 -26.07 10.75 9.76
CA SER A 198 -26.39 11.62 10.89
C SER A 198 -25.24 12.52 11.34
N ASN A 199 -23.98 12.21 10.98
CA ASN A 199 -22.78 12.93 11.45
C ASN A 199 -21.84 13.25 10.28
N LEU A 200 -22.40 13.54 9.11
CA LEU A 200 -21.69 13.59 7.83
C LEU A 200 -20.49 14.54 7.85
N ASP A 201 -20.63 15.74 8.44
CA ASP A 201 -19.55 16.73 8.50
C ASP A 201 -18.35 16.23 9.32
N ILE A 202 -18.61 15.61 10.47
CA ILE A 202 -17.56 15.11 11.38
C ILE A 202 -16.80 13.95 10.71
N PHE A 203 -17.53 13.01 10.10
CA PHE A 203 -16.91 11.88 9.41
C PHE A 203 -16.14 12.33 8.16
N ASN A 204 -16.66 13.27 7.37
CA ASN A 204 -15.95 13.80 6.21
C ASN A 204 -14.67 14.53 6.62
N GLN A 205 -14.74 15.41 7.62
CA GLN A 205 -13.55 16.08 8.13
C GLN A 205 -12.53 15.06 8.65
N TYR A 206 -12.99 14.00 9.32
CA TYR A 206 -12.12 12.93 9.78
C TYR A 206 -11.47 12.16 8.63
N MET A 207 -12.24 11.78 7.60
CA MET A 207 -11.79 10.95 6.48
C MET A 207 -10.89 11.69 5.49
N TYR A 208 -11.21 12.94 5.18
CA TYR A 208 -10.50 13.70 4.15
C TYR A 208 -9.38 14.58 4.70
N LEU A 209 -9.47 15.02 5.95
CA LEU A 209 -8.44 15.84 6.57
C LEU A 209 -7.71 15.10 7.69
N GLY A 210 -8.42 14.57 8.68
CA GLY A 210 -7.81 13.99 9.87
C GLY A 210 -6.90 12.79 9.57
N LEU A 211 -7.47 11.75 8.97
CA LEU A 211 -6.83 10.46 8.78
C LEU A 211 -5.67 10.48 7.77
N PRO A 212 -5.78 11.10 6.58
CA PRO A 212 -4.69 11.17 5.61
C PRO A 212 -3.53 12.03 6.11
N HIS A 213 -3.79 13.16 6.77
CA HIS A 213 -2.73 13.99 7.32
C HIS A 213 -1.93 13.28 8.42
N VAL A 214 -2.62 12.59 9.32
CA VAL A 214 -1.99 11.88 10.45
C VAL A 214 -1.24 10.65 9.97
N LEU A 215 -1.86 9.77 9.17
CA LEU A 215 -1.28 8.46 8.82
C LEU A 215 -0.36 8.50 7.60
N SER A 216 -0.60 9.39 6.63
CA SER A 216 0.13 9.41 5.35
C SER A 216 1.02 10.65 5.21
N THR A 217 0.46 11.86 5.25
CA THR A 217 1.24 13.09 5.00
C THR A 217 2.36 13.28 6.02
N SER A 218 2.07 13.09 7.31
CA SER A 218 3.06 13.27 8.38
C SER A 218 4.19 12.23 8.28
N THR A 219 3.85 10.97 8.00
CA THR A 219 4.80 9.85 7.95
C THR A 219 5.74 9.96 6.76
N LEU A 220 5.22 10.41 5.61
CA LEU A 220 6.00 10.71 4.41
C LEU A 220 6.92 11.91 4.62
N SER A 221 6.41 13.00 5.21
CA SER A 221 7.21 14.19 5.51
C SER A 221 8.40 13.84 6.42
N ILE A 222 8.17 13.03 7.46
CA ILE A 222 9.23 12.55 8.35
C ILE A 222 10.22 11.65 7.58
N SER A 223 9.74 10.72 6.75
CA SER A 223 10.59 9.80 5.99
C SER A 223 11.49 10.52 4.98
N ILE A 224 10.93 11.50 4.24
CA ILE A 224 11.68 12.36 3.31
C ILE A 224 12.71 13.18 4.08
N GLY A 225 12.31 13.82 5.18
CA GLY A 225 13.22 14.57 6.04
C GLY A 225 14.39 13.72 6.54
N CYS A 226 14.10 12.52 7.04
CA CYS A 226 15.13 11.56 7.47
C CYS A 226 16.09 11.21 6.32
N SER A 227 15.55 10.94 5.13
CA SER A 227 16.34 10.58 3.94
C SER A 227 17.28 11.70 3.52
N ILE A 228 16.80 12.94 3.46
CA ILE A 228 17.61 14.11 3.11
C ILE A 228 18.75 14.30 4.12
N VAL A 229 18.44 14.24 5.42
CA VAL A 229 19.42 14.45 6.48
C VAL A 229 20.48 13.34 6.49
N ILE A 230 20.07 12.08 6.29
CA ILE A 230 20.98 10.94 6.15
C ILE A 230 21.90 11.14 4.94
N GLY A 231 21.34 11.48 3.78
CA GLY A 231 22.09 11.71 2.54
C GLY A 231 23.10 12.85 2.67
N TYR A 232 22.70 13.97 3.26
CA TYR A 232 23.57 15.10 3.54
C TYR A 232 24.75 14.70 4.44
N LYS A 233 24.46 14.11 5.60
CA LYS A 233 25.50 13.75 6.58
C LYS A 233 26.47 12.71 6.04
N ILE A 234 26.00 11.74 5.24
CA ILE A 234 26.88 10.77 4.57
C ILE A 234 27.79 11.47 3.56
N THR A 235 27.26 12.43 2.79
CA THR A 235 28.06 13.16 1.79
C THR A 235 29.15 14.00 2.46
N VAL A 236 28.82 14.69 3.56
CA VAL A 236 29.80 15.44 4.36
C VAL A 236 30.86 14.49 4.93
N ARG A 237 30.43 13.40 5.58
CA ARG A 237 31.36 12.42 6.16
C ARG A 237 32.26 11.79 5.11
N ARG A 238 31.73 11.49 3.91
CA ARG A 238 32.52 11.01 2.76
C ARG A 238 33.56 12.02 2.33
N LYS A 239 33.24 13.31 2.23
CA LYS A 239 34.23 14.36 1.90
C LYS A 239 35.34 14.42 2.95
N THR A 240 35.00 14.36 4.24
CA THR A 240 35.99 14.35 5.35
C THR A 240 36.86 13.09 5.37
N ILE A 241 36.30 11.92 5.05
CA ILE A 241 37.05 10.65 4.98
C ILE A 241 37.89 10.58 3.71
N LEU A 242 37.42 11.11 2.57
CA LEU A 242 38.21 11.14 1.33
C LEU A 242 39.47 12.02 1.50
N SER A 243 39.41 13.05 2.35
CA SER A 243 40.58 13.83 2.75
C SER A 243 41.50 13.12 3.76
N GLN A 244 41.09 11.98 4.33
CA GLN A 244 41.81 11.21 5.35
C GLN A 244 41.77 9.71 5.02
N LEU A 245 42.51 9.28 4.00
CA LEU A 245 42.52 7.87 3.58
C LEU A 245 43.22 6.96 4.62
N SER A 246 42.47 5.99 5.17
CA SER A 246 42.88 4.58 5.28
C SER A 246 41.64 3.67 5.46
N PRO A 247 41.57 2.46 4.86
CA PRO A 247 40.33 1.73 4.65
C PRO A 247 39.99 0.82 5.83
N CYS A 248 38.88 1.07 6.52
CA CYS A 248 38.34 0.12 7.49
C CYS A 248 37.11 -0.60 6.91
N VAL A 249 37.23 -1.92 6.78
CA VAL A 249 36.29 -2.88 6.18
C VAL A 249 34.87 -2.81 6.80
N SER A 250 34.72 -2.30 8.02
CA SER A 250 33.42 -2.07 8.66
C SER A 250 32.58 -0.97 7.97
N GLN A 251 33.24 -0.01 7.32
CA GLN A 251 32.63 1.22 6.81
C GLN A 251 31.82 1.00 5.52
N VAL A 252 32.15 -0.04 4.75
CA VAL A 252 31.46 -0.37 3.49
C VAL A 252 30.10 -1.03 3.77
N LYS A 253 29.99 -1.81 4.85
CA LYS A 253 28.76 -2.52 5.23
C LYS A 253 27.66 -1.53 5.66
N ASP A 254 28.00 -0.55 6.50
CA ASP A 254 27.07 0.47 6.98
C ASP A 254 26.56 1.37 5.83
N VAL A 255 27.44 1.75 4.91
CA VAL A 255 27.08 2.57 3.75
C VAL A 255 26.16 1.82 2.79
N LYS A 256 26.35 0.51 2.62
CA LYS A 256 25.49 -0.33 1.77
C LYS A 256 24.08 -0.46 2.35
N VAL A 257 23.97 -0.71 3.66
CA VAL A 257 22.68 -0.79 4.36
C VAL A 257 21.95 0.55 4.32
N ILE A 258 22.64 1.66 4.54
CA ILE A 258 22.00 2.98 4.52
C ILE A 258 21.57 3.38 3.10
N LYS A 259 22.38 3.08 2.07
CA LYS A 259 22.00 3.35 0.66
C LYS A 259 20.77 2.54 0.25
N MET A 260 20.70 1.26 0.65
CA MET A 260 19.52 0.42 0.42
C MET A 260 18.27 1.01 1.08
N LEU A 261 18.36 1.46 2.33
CA LEU A 261 17.22 2.03 3.05
C LEU A 261 16.78 3.39 2.52
N LEU A 262 17.72 4.21 2.04
CA LEU A 262 17.40 5.48 1.37
C LEU A 262 16.65 5.23 0.05
N THR A 263 17.00 4.18 -0.69
CA THR A 263 16.22 3.74 -1.85
C THR A 263 14.81 3.32 -1.45
N VAL A 264 14.64 2.57 -0.36
CA VAL A 264 13.30 2.19 0.14
C VAL A 264 12.47 3.42 0.50
N CYS A 265 13.04 4.42 1.19
CA CYS A 265 12.31 5.63 1.56
C CYS A 265 11.92 6.49 0.35
N VAL A 266 12.80 6.59 -0.66
CA VAL A 266 12.52 7.28 -1.92
C VAL A 266 11.42 6.55 -2.70
N VAL A 267 11.51 5.23 -2.83
CA VAL A 267 10.49 4.40 -3.49
C VAL A 267 9.14 4.55 -2.79
N ASN A 268 9.11 4.48 -1.45
CA ASN A 268 7.89 4.67 -0.66
C ASN A 268 7.28 6.07 -0.91
N SER A 269 8.12 7.10 -1.01
CA SER A 269 7.66 8.47 -1.32
C SER A 269 7.04 8.57 -2.72
N PHE A 270 7.66 7.93 -3.73
CA PHE A 270 7.11 7.90 -5.09
C PHE A 270 5.82 7.08 -5.18
N VAL A 271 5.71 5.96 -4.46
CA VAL A 271 4.52 5.10 -4.46
C VAL A 271 3.34 5.75 -3.76
N SER A 272 3.58 6.54 -2.69
CA SER A 272 2.51 7.22 -1.96
C SER A 272 2.13 8.60 -2.53
N PHE A 273 2.90 9.14 -3.47
CA PHE A 273 2.62 10.44 -4.10
C PHE A 273 1.27 10.49 -4.86
N PRO A 274 0.89 9.46 -5.66
CA PRO A 274 -0.42 9.44 -6.33
C PRO A 274 -1.59 9.40 -5.34
N THR A 275 -1.43 8.73 -4.20
CA THR A 275 -2.45 8.67 -3.15
C THR A 275 -2.73 10.05 -2.56
N LEU A 276 -1.69 10.87 -2.36
CA LEU A 276 -1.84 12.25 -1.89
C LEU A 276 -2.34 13.24 -2.96
N ALA A 277 -2.18 12.90 -4.25
CA ALA A 277 -2.60 13.75 -5.36
C ALA A 277 -4.05 13.51 -5.80
N MET A 278 -4.68 12.44 -5.31
CA MET A 278 -6.07 12.05 -5.61
C MET A 278 -7.04 12.21 -4.42
N ASP A 279 -6.53 12.62 -3.26
CA ASP A 279 -7.32 13.16 -2.14
C ASP A 279 -7.42 14.69 -2.26
#